data_AF-A0A087WRM6-F1
#
_entry.id   AF-A0A087WRM6-F1
#
_cell.length_a   1.000
_cell.length_b   1.000
_cell.length_c   1.000
_cell.angle_alpha   90.00
_cell.angle_beta   90.00
_cell.angle_gamma   90.00
#
_symmetry.space_group_name_H-M   'P 1'
#
loop_
_entity.id
_entity.type
_entity.pdbx_description
1 polymer ?
#
loop_
_entity_poly.entity_id
_entity_poly.type
_entity_poly.pdbx_seq_one_letter_code
_entity_poly.pdbx_strand_id
1 'polypeptide(L)' 'MFLKTHKTASSTILNILYRFSESHNLSTALPEGSRVHLGYPWFFVTRYVEGLKQDAHLQHHFNIMCN' A
#
# COMPACT_ATOMS: atom_id res chain seq x y z
N MET A 1 -5.38 6.26 -1.65
CA MET A 1 -5.03 5.12 -2.52
C MET A 1 -4.46 5.64 -3.82
N PHE A 2 -3.34 5.08 -4.30
CA PHE A 2 -2.71 5.40 -5.58
C PHE A 2 -2.54 4.12 -6.40
N LEU A 3 -2.98 4.14 -7.67
CA LEU A 3 -2.95 3.01 -8.58
C LEU A 3 -2.01 3.31 -9.75
N LYS A 4 -0.98 2.48 -9.92
CA LYS A 4 -0.05 2.58 -11.03
C LYS A 4 -0.76 2.28 -12.34
N THR A 5 -0.69 3.26 -13.24
CA THR A 5 -1.19 3.13 -14.61
C THR A 5 -0.02 3.18 -15.60
N HIS A 6 -0.21 2.54 -16.75
CA HIS A 6 0.85 2.40 -17.75
C HIS A 6 1.09 3.71 -18.50
N LYS A 7 2.38 4.06 -18.70
CA LYS A 7 2.84 5.25 -19.44
C LYS A 7 2.35 6.60 -18.89
N THR A 8 2.07 6.69 -17.59
CA THR A 8 1.63 7.94 -16.92
C THR A 8 2.65 8.49 -15.92
N ALA A 9 3.91 8.06 -16.00
CA ALA A 9 4.95 8.36 -15.00
C ALA A 9 4.56 7.98 -13.56
N SER A 10 3.63 7.03 -13.38
CA SER A 10 3.15 6.57 -12.08
C SER A 10 4.27 6.08 -11.16
N SER A 11 5.35 5.48 -11.71
CA SER A 11 6.53 5.09 -10.92
C SER A 11 7.22 6.28 -10.25
N THR A 12 7.21 7.45 -10.89
CA THR A 12 7.78 8.69 -10.33
C THR A 12 6.97 9.15 -9.13
N ILE A 13 5.64 9.21 -9.27
CA ILE A 13 4.72 9.57 -8.18
C ILE A 13 4.84 8.59 -7.02
N LEU A 14 4.92 7.29 -7.31
CA LEU A 14 5.08 6.26 -6.29
C LEU A 14 6.36 6.48 -5.45
N ASN A 15 7.49 6.76 -6.08
CA ASN A 15 8.74 7.08 -5.38
C ASN A 15 8.68 8.38 -4.57
N ILE A 16 7.90 9.37 -5.02
CA ILE A 16 7.65 10.60 -4.25
C ILE A 16 6.82 10.27 -3.01
N LEU A 17 5.74 9.49 -3.17
CA LEU A 17 4.87 9.08 -2.06
C LEU A 17 5.63 8.25 -1.02
N TYR A 18 6.56 7.37 -1.43
CA TYR A 18 7.39 6.62 -0.49
C TYR A 18 8.26 7.53 0.36
N ARG A 19 9.04 8.43 -0.25
CA ARG A 19 9.88 9.38 0.48
C ARG A 19 9.07 10.30 1.38
N PHE A 20 7.89 10.74 0.90
CA PHE A 20 6.96 11.53 1.70
C PHE A 20 6.50 10.75 2.93
N SER A 21 6.14 9.48 2.76
CA SER A 21 5.69 8.65 3.88
C SER A 21 6.77 8.40 4.92
N GLU A 22 8.00 8.12 4.49
CA GLU A 22 9.14 7.90 5.39
C GLU A 22 9.50 9.18 6.14
N SER A 23 9.57 10.32 5.45
CA SER A 23 9.89 11.61 6.08
C SER A 23 8.85 12.11 7.08
N HIS A 24 7.59 11.69 6.94
CA HIS A 24 6.47 12.12 7.79
C HIS A 24 5.97 11.02 8.74
N ASN A 25 6.70 9.90 8.87
CA ASN A 25 6.31 8.73 9.68
C ASN A 25 4.88 8.23 9.39
N LEU A 26 4.49 8.22 8.11
CA LEU A 26 3.17 7.76 7.70
C LEU A 26 3.17 6.26 7.45
N SER A 27 2.19 5.57 8.03
CA SER A 27 1.88 4.17 7.70
C SER A 27 1.48 4.00 6.23
N THR A 28 2.18 3.12 5.50
CA THR A 28 1.87 2.77 4.11
C THR A 28 1.50 1.30 3.97
N ALA A 29 0.46 1.02 3.20
CA ALA A 29 0.04 -0.33 2.84
C ALA A 29 0.73 -0.75 1.55
N LEU A 30 1.75 -1.60 1.69
CA LEU A 30 2.50 -2.23 0.61
C LEU A 30 1.92 -3.61 0.29
N PRO A 31 1.80 -4.01 -0.98
CA PRO A 31 1.28 -5.34 -1.33
C PRO A 31 2.21 -6.46 -0.87
N GLU A 32 1.63 -7.50 -0.25
CA GLU A 32 2.36 -8.70 0.14
C GLU A 32 2.70 -9.57 -1.08
N GLY A 33 3.99 -9.78 -1.33
CA GLY A 33 4.48 -10.70 -2.36
C GLY A 33 3.97 -10.36 -3.77
N SER A 34 3.38 -11.34 -4.45
CA SER A 34 2.85 -11.17 -5.81
C SER A 34 1.45 -10.53 -5.87
N ARG A 35 0.84 -10.21 -4.73
CA ARG A 35 -0.51 -9.61 -4.65
C ARG A 35 -0.46 -8.10 -4.84
N VAL A 36 0.10 -7.67 -5.96
CA VAL A 36 0.31 -6.26 -6.31
C VAL A 36 -0.94 -5.41 -6.11
N HIS A 37 -2.13 -5.97 -6.35
CA HIS A 37 -3.37 -5.21 -6.32
C HIS A 37 -4.15 -5.16 -5.01
N LEU A 38 -3.54 -5.56 -3.88
CA LEU A 38 -4.15 -5.46 -2.55
C LEU A 38 -5.56 -6.07 -2.46
N GLY A 39 -5.82 -7.14 -3.23
CA GLY A 39 -7.10 -7.85 -3.24
C GLY A 39 -8.08 -7.51 -4.37
N TYR A 40 -7.77 -6.56 -5.25
CA TYR A 40 -8.64 -6.21 -6.38
C TYR A 40 -9.04 -7.46 -7.21
N PRO A 41 -10.32 -7.63 -7.59
CA PRO A 41 -11.43 -6.67 -7.49
C PRO A 41 -12.21 -6.71 -6.16
N TRP A 42 -11.78 -7.50 -5.19
CA TRP A 42 -12.46 -7.64 -3.90
C TRP A 42 -12.10 -6.52 -2.92
N PHE A 43 -12.85 -6.46 -1.81
CA PHE A 43 -12.57 -5.51 -0.73
C PHE A 43 -11.17 -5.68 -0.16
N PHE A 44 -10.52 -4.55 0.11
CA PHE A 44 -9.25 -4.50 0.80
C PHE A 44 -9.36 -5.12 2.20
N VAL A 45 -8.39 -5.96 2.55
CA VAL A 45 -8.22 -6.50 3.90
C VAL A 45 -6.74 -6.47 4.28
N THR A 46 -6.45 -6.28 5.57
CA THR A 46 -5.08 -6.08 6.10
C THR A 46 -4.11 -7.21 5.76
N ARG A 47 -4.61 -8.44 5.59
CA ARG A 47 -3.81 -9.61 5.15
C ARG A 47 -3.15 -9.46 3.77
N TYR A 48 -3.52 -8.44 2.99
CA TYR A 48 -2.89 -8.17 1.70
C TYR A 48 -1.69 -7.22 1.81
N VAL A 49 -1.44 -6.69 3.00
CA VAL A 49 -0.34 -5.78 3.27
C VAL A 49 0.88 -6.55 3.77
N GLU A 50 2.05 -6.27 3.21
CA GLU A 50 3.32 -6.88 3.59
C GLU A 50 3.63 -6.64 5.07
N GLY A 51 4.16 -7.67 5.75
CA GLY A 51 4.62 -7.57 7.13
C GLY A 51 3.51 -7.60 8.19
N LEU A 52 2.23 -7.55 7.80
CA LEU A 52 1.12 -7.74 8.72
C LEU A 52 0.84 -9.23 8.92
N LYS A 53 1.46 -9.79 9.96
CA LYS A 53 1.01 -11.07 10.53
C LYS A 53 -0.38 -10.87 11.12
N GLN A 54 -1.23 -11.89 11.03
CA GLN A 54 -2.65 -11.89 11.41
C GLN A 54 -2.90 -11.60 12.91
N ASP A 55 -2.55 -10.41 13.39
CA ASP A 55 -3.02 -9.94 14.68
C ASP A 55 -4.37 -9.25 14.45
N ALA A 56 -5.41 -10.09 14.29
CA ALA A 56 -6.77 -9.67 13.97
C ALA A 56 -7.39 -8.72 15.02
N HIS A 57 -6.70 -8.50 16.14
CA HIS A 57 -7.15 -7.66 17.25
C HIS A 57 -6.67 -6.20 17.15
N LEU A 58 -5.73 -5.87 16.26
CA LEU A 58 -5.24 -4.51 16.07
C LEU A 58 -5.91 -3.85 14.86
N GLN A 59 -6.62 -2.76 15.10
CA GLN A 59 -7.05 -1.90 14.00
C GLN A 59 -5.83 -1.25 13.37
N HIS A 60 -5.48 -1.68 12.15
CA HIS A 60 -4.39 -1.09 11.39
C HIS A 60 -4.90 0.10 10.59
N HIS A 61 -4.30 1.27 10.82
CA HIS A 61 -4.54 2.48 10.03
C HIS A 61 -3.40 2.67 9.03
N PHE A 62 -3.73 2.85 7.75
CA PHE A 62 -2.81 3.23 6.68
C PHE A 62 -3.17 4.61 6.16
N ASN A 63 -2.18 5.49 6.07
CA ASN A 63 -2.35 6.82 5.49
C ASN A 63 -2.30 6.76 3.97
N ILE A 64 -1.51 5.83 3.41
CA ILE A 64 -1.29 5.69 1.96
C ILE A 64 -1.39 4.20 1.58
N MET A 65 -2.11 3.90 0.51
CA MET A 65 -2.15 2.58 -0.13
C MET A 65 -1.60 2.72 -1.55
N CYS A 66 -0.63 1.88 -1.91
CA CYS A 66 0.05 1.91 -3.20
C CYS A 66 -0.01 0.54 -3.89
N ASN A 67 -0.22 0.55 -5.20
CA ASN A 67 -0.25 -0.62 -6.11
C ASN A 67 0.44 -0.23 -7.41
#